data_AF-A0A3D5HMH3-F1
#
_entry.id   AF-A0A3D5HMH3-F1
#
_cell.length_a   1.000
_cell.length_b   1.000
_cell.length_c   1.000
_cell.angle_alpha   90.00
_cell.angle_beta   90.00
_cell.angle_gamma   90.00
#
_symmetry.space_group_name_H-M   'P 1'
#
loop_
_entity.id
_entity.type
_entity.pdbx_description
1 polymer ?
#
loop_
_entity_poly.entity_id
_entity_poly.type
_entity_poly.pdbx_seq_one_letter_code
_entity_poly.pdbx_strand_id
1 'polypeptide(L)'
;MALPKWTDERTSELTSFVGDESPVSQATVASAAEQLETSVRSVSSKLRKMGFDVELASASATKSFSDEQEATLSNFVTDNSGSYTYADIAANFEGGHFSAKSIQGKILSMQLTEHVKPAPKVETVKSYNEEEESQFVSMVNDGAFIEDIAEGLGRSVNSIRGKALSLLRAGEINAIPKQKETKGSSKADPLADLDIDGMTVDAIADTIGKTVRGVKTMLTRRGLQCSDYNGAAKKEIG
;
A
#
# COMPACT_ATOMS: atom_id res chain seq x y z
N MET A 1 -11.65 -9.38 -12.64
CA MET A 1 -11.61 -10.63 -13.43
C MET A 1 -10.39 -11.43 -13.00
N ALA A 2 -10.51 -12.74 -12.82
CA ALA A 2 -9.36 -13.59 -12.48
C ALA A 2 -8.48 -13.76 -13.72
N LEU A 3 -7.16 -13.63 -13.57
CA LEU A 3 -6.22 -13.86 -14.68
C LEU A 3 -6.27 -15.33 -15.11
N PRO A 4 -6.27 -15.63 -16.42
CA PRO A 4 -6.30 -16.99 -16.93
C PRO A 4 -5.09 -17.81 -16.46
N LYS A 5 -5.32 -19.08 -16.10
CA LYS A 5 -4.25 -20.00 -15.69
C LYS A 5 -3.36 -20.36 -16.90
N TRP A 6 -2.08 -20.59 -16.63
CA TRP A 6 -1.14 -21.10 -17.64
C TRP A 6 -1.39 -22.59 -17.89
N THR A 7 -2.02 -22.90 -19.02
CA THR A 7 -2.14 -24.26 -19.57
C THR A 7 -0.96 -24.58 -20.49
N ASP A 8 -0.79 -25.84 -20.87
CA ASP A 8 0.25 -26.25 -21.81
C ASP A 8 0.06 -25.59 -23.18
N GLU A 9 -1.19 -25.47 -23.64
CA GLU A 9 -1.55 -24.78 -24.88
C GLU A 9 -1.13 -23.31 -24.88
N ARG A 10 -1.49 -22.55 -23.83
CA ARG A 10 -1.09 -21.13 -23.69
C ARG A 10 0.41 -20.96 -23.49
N THR A 11 1.05 -21.95 -22.88
CA THR A 11 2.51 -21.99 -22.74
C THR A 11 3.17 -22.17 -24.10
N SER A 12 2.66 -23.09 -24.92
CA SER A 12 3.13 -23.30 -26.29
C SER A 12 2.90 -22.05 -27.14
N GLU A 13 1.74 -21.41 -27.04
CA GLU A 13 1.43 -20.17 -27.75
C GLU A 13 2.41 -19.05 -27.35
N LEU A 14 2.69 -18.89 -26.07
CA LEU A 14 3.69 -17.92 -25.59
C LEU A 14 5.10 -18.21 -26.13
N THR A 15 5.53 -19.48 -26.11
CA THR A 15 6.85 -19.87 -26.63
C THR A 15 6.94 -19.64 -28.14
N SER A 16 5.89 -19.97 -28.89
CA SER A 16 5.83 -19.70 -30.33
C SER A 16 5.79 -18.20 -30.65
N PHE A 17 5.11 -17.41 -29.81
CA PHE A 17 5.03 -15.95 -29.98
C PHE A 17 6.39 -15.27 -29.78
N VAL A 18 7.12 -15.67 -28.74
CA VAL A 18 8.42 -15.08 -28.40
C VAL A 18 9.55 -15.62 -29.27
N GLY A 19 9.44 -16.85 -29.76
CA GLY A 19 10.43 -17.47 -30.64
C GLY A 19 11.82 -17.56 -30.01
N ASP A 20 12.84 -17.20 -30.80
CA ASP A 20 14.25 -17.23 -30.39
C ASP A 20 14.77 -15.85 -29.93
N GLU A 21 13.88 -14.90 -29.60
CA GLU A 21 14.27 -13.57 -29.12
C GLU A 21 15.02 -13.66 -27.77
N SER A 22 16.23 -13.08 -27.69
CA SER A 22 17.02 -13.04 -26.45
C SER A 22 17.90 -11.79 -26.40
N PRO A 23 17.77 -10.93 -25.37
CA PRO A 23 16.72 -10.95 -24.35
C PRO A 23 15.35 -10.62 -24.95
N VAL A 24 14.29 -11.24 -24.43
CA VAL A 24 12.90 -10.92 -24.79
C VAL A 24 12.59 -9.50 -24.32
N SER A 25 12.31 -8.61 -25.25
CA SER A 25 12.08 -7.19 -24.98
C SER A 25 10.78 -6.94 -24.22
N GLN A 26 10.72 -5.82 -23.49
CA GLN A 26 9.48 -5.42 -22.80
C GLN A 26 8.31 -5.20 -23.77
N ALA A 27 8.59 -4.79 -25.01
CA ALA A 27 7.59 -4.64 -26.06
C ALA A 27 6.99 -6.00 -26.47
N THR A 28 7.83 -7.01 -26.70
CA THR A 28 7.37 -8.38 -27.01
C THR A 28 6.54 -8.96 -25.86
N VAL A 29 6.97 -8.76 -24.60
CA VAL A 29 6.21 -9.18 -23.42
C VAL A 29 4.84 -8.49 -23.36
N ALA A 30 4.75 -7.20 -23.67
CA ALA A 30 3.50 -6.44 -23.66
C ALA A 30 2.53 -6.97 -24.73
N SER A 31 2.99 -7.15 -25.96
CA SER A 31 2.19 -7.71 -27.05
C SER A 31 1.70 -9.13 -26.75
N ALA A 32 2.57 -9.97 -26.18
CA ALA A 32 2.18 -11.32 -25.75
C ALA A 32 1.12 -11.30 -24.65
N ALA A 33 1.19 -10.33 -23.74
CA ALA A 33 0.22 -10.18 -22.66
C ALA A 33 -1.17 -9.76 -23.19
N GLU A 34 -1.20 -8.86 -24.17
CA GLU A 34 -2.43 -8.48 -24.86
C GLU A 34 -3.04 -9.65 -25.61
N GLN A 35 -2.25 -10.35 -26.43
CA GLN A 35 -2.73 -11.51 -27.19
C GLN A 35 -3.25 -12.63 -26.30
N LEU A 36 -2.55 -12.92 -25.21
CA LEU A 36 -2.95 -13.98 -24.28
C LEU A 36 -3.99 -13.51 -23.26
N GLU A 37 -4.46 -12.28 -23.31
CA GLU A 37 -5.41 -11.71 -22.35
C GLU A 37 -4.96 -11.90 -20.89
N THR A 38 -3.69 -11.64 -20.61
CA THR A 38 -3.09 -11.75 -19.28
C THR A 38 -2.26 -10.50 -18.96
N SER A 39 -1.55 -10.47 -17.84
CA SER A 39 -0.70 -9.33 -17.49
C SER A 39 0.73 -9.48 -18.01
N VAL A 40 1.35 -8.36 -18.39
CA VAL A 40 2.80 -8.24 -18.73
C VAL A 40 3.67 -8.92 -17.67
N ARG A 41 3.30 -8.74 -16.40
CA ARG A 41 3.98 -9.37 -15.27
C ARG A 41 3.86 -10.90 -15.27
N SER A 42 2.67 -11.42 -15.58
CA SER A 42 2.43 -12.88 -15.67
C SER A 42 3.24 -13.50 -16.82
N VAL A 43 3.27 -12.84 -17.98
CA VAL A 43 4.11 -13.26 -19.13
C VAL A 43 5.58 -13.25 -18.77
N SER A 44 6.10 -12.13 -18.25
CA SER A 44 7.51 -12.01 -17.82
C SER A 44 7.90 -13.10 -16.83
N SER A 45 7.04 -13.35 -15.84
CA SER A 45 7.29 -14.38 -14.82
C SER A 45 7.29 -15.78 -15.42
N LYS A 46 6.37 -16.08 -16.35
CA LYS A 46 6.29 -17.36 -17.04
C LYS A 46 7.52 -17.60 -17.92
N LEU A 47 7.93 -16.62 -18.72
CA LEU A 47 9.13 -16.69 -19.57
C LEU A 47 10.40 -16.95 -18.75
N ARG A 48 10.62 -16.18 -17.68
CA ARG A 48 11.78 -16.39 -16.77
C ARG A 48 11.76 -17.77 -16.12
N LYS A 49 10.58 -18.27 -15.73
CA LYS A 49 10.43 -19.63 -15.18
C LYS A 49 10.74 -20.73 -16.21
N MET A 50 10.54 -20.45 -17.50
CA MET A 50 10.89 -21.34 -18.60
C MET A 50 12.36 -21.21 -19.05
N GLY A 51 13.13 -20.29 -18.46
CA GLY A 51 14.55 -20.12 -18.75
C GLY A 51 14.88 -19.08 -19.85
N PHE A 52 13.89 -18.31 -20.32
CA PHE A 52 14.14 -17.20 -21.23
C PHE A 52 14.83 -16.04 -20.49
N ASP A 53 15.79 -15.40 -21.15
CA ASP A 53 16.29 -14.10 -20.73
C ASP A 53 15.26 -13.03 -21.10
N VAL A 54 14.79 -12.26 -20.13
CA VAL A 54 13.73 -11.26 -20.33
C VAL A 54 14.26 -9.93 -19.82
N GLU A 55 14.27 -8.94 -20.71
CA GLU A 55 14.71 -7.58 -20.42
C GLU A 55 14.12 -7.08 -19.10
N LEU A 56 14.92 -6.41 -18.28
CA LEU A 56 14.42 -5.82 -17.04
C LEU A 56 13.45 -4.69 -17.38
N ALA A 57 12.28 -4.65 -16.72
CA ALA A 57 11.35 -3.53 -16.85
C ALA A 57 11.98 -2.18 -16.41
N SER A 58 13.07 -2.22 -15.64
CA SER A 58 13.87 -1.05 -15.29
C SER A 58 14.85 -0.61 -16.37
N ALA A 59 15.18 -1.47 -17.33
CA ALA A 59 16.03 -1.10 -18.47
C ALA A 59 15.31 -0.14 -19.42
N SER A 60 13.98 -0.24 -19.51
CA SER A 60 13.12 0.69 -20.24
C SER A 60 12.73 1.92 -19.40
N ALA A 61 13.48 2.29 -18.36
CA ALA A 61 13.25 3.54 -17.64
C ALA A 61 13.62 4.73 -18.55
N THR A 62 12.80 4.97 -19.57
CA THR A 62 12.73 6.22 -20.28
C THR A 62 12.53 7.32 -19.24
N LYS A 63 13.31 8.41 -19.34
CA LYS A 63 13.12 9.59 -18.48
C LYS A 63 11.61 9.87 -18.38
N SER A 64 11.07 9.88 -17.16
CA SER A 64 9.63 10.09 -16.96
C SER A 64 9.17 11.50 -17.36
N PHE A 65 10.12 12.40 -17.61
CA PHE A 65 9.93 13.75 -18.14
C PHE A 65 10.89 13.93 -19.32
N SER A 66 10.41 14.49 -20.43
CA SER A 66 11.30 14.99 -21.48
C SER A 66 12.03 16.26 -21.01
N ASP A 67 13.15 16.60 -21.63
CA ASP A 67 13.88 17.82 -21.28
C ASP A 67 13.03 19.09 -21.49
N GLU A 68 12.11 19.07 -22.46
CA GLU A 68 11.11 20.12 -22.72
C GLU A 68 10.06 20.22 -21.59
N GLN A 69 9.59 19.08 -21.08
CA GLN A 69 8.68 19.03 -19.94
C GLN A 69 9.36 19.52 -18.67
N GLU A 70 10.64 19.22 -18.47
CA GLU A 70 11.42 19.72 -17.34
C GLU A 70 11.59 21.24 -17.40
N ALA A 71 11.91 21.80 -18.57
CA ALA A 71 12.00 23.24 -18.77
C ALA A 71 10.65 23.94 -18.53
N THR A 72 9.57 23.37 -19.06
CA THR A 72 8.21 23.90 -18.86
C THR A 72 7.81 23.86 -17.40
N LEU A 73 8.06 22.75 -16.70
CA LEU A 73 7.76 22.61 -15.27
C LEU A 73 8.59 23.59 -14.43
N SER A 74 9.88 23.76 -14.75
CA SER A 74 10.77 24.71 -14.08
C SER A 74 10.26 26.14 -14.22
N ASN A 75 9.91 26.58 -15.44
CA ASN A 75 9.35 27.91 -15.68
C ASN A 75 8.02 28.07 -14.94
N PHE A 76 7.12 27.08 -15.04
CA PHE A 76 5.82 27.12 -14.37
C PHE A 76 5.95 27.35 -12.86
N VAL A 77 6.80 26.59 -12.17
CA VAL A 77 6.95 26.73 -10.71
C VAL A 77 7.66 28.03 -10.33
N THR A 78 8.66 28.46 -11.10
CA THR A 78 9.44 29.68 -10.81
C THR A 78 8.58 30.94 -11.02
N ASP A 79 7.84 31.01 -12.13
CA ASP A 79 6.95 32.13 -12.46
C ASP A 79 5.76 32.23 -11.49
N ASN A 80 5.39 31.11 -10.86
CA ASN A 80 4.28 31.02 -9.90
C ASN A 80 4.76 30.65 -8.49
N SER A 81 5.95 31.11 -8.12
CA SER A 81 6.63 30.75 -6.87
C SER A 81 5.74 30.99 -5.64
N GLY A 82 5.48 29.93 -4.87
CA GLY A 82 4.69 29.96 -3.64
C GLY A 82 3.17 29.96 -3.85
N SER A 83 2.69 29.95 -5.10
CA SER A 83 1.26 30.05 -5.41
C SER A 83 0.54 28.70 -5.39
N TYR A 84 1.20 27.64 -5.85
CA TYR A 84 0.58 26.33 -6.11
C TYR A 84 1.17 25.22 -5.27
N THR A 85 0.32 24.33 -4.75
CA THR A 85 0.76 23.08 -4.10
C THR A 85 1.13 22.04 -5.17
N TYR A 86 1.78 20.93 -4.78
CA TYR A 86 2.06 19.83 -5.73
C TYR A 86 0.81 19.28 -6.42
N ALA A 87 -0.34 19.28 -5.75
CA ALA A 87 -1.60 18.83 -6.35
C ALA A 87 -2.10 19.83 -7.39
N ASP A 88 -2.01 21.13 -7.11
CA ASP A 88 -2.40 22.18 -8.06
C ASP A 88 -1.47 22.19 -9.27
N ILE A 89 -0.15 22.04 -9.07
CA ILE A 89 0.82 21.96 -10.16
C ILE A 89 0.51 20.75 -11.04
N ALA A 90 0.25 19.59 -10.45
CA ALA A 90 -0.14 18.39 -11.19
C ALA A 90 -1.41 18.60 -12.02
N ALA A 91 -2.44 19.24 -11.47
CA ALA A 91 -3.68 19.49 -12.20
C ALA A 91 -3.50 20.47 -13.38
N ASN A 92 -2.58 21.44 -13.27
CA ASN A 92 -2.37 22.47 -14.29
C ASN A 92 -1.26 22.13 -15.31
N PHE A 93 -0.39 21.18 -15.00
CA PHE A 93 0.72 20.78 -15.86
C PHE A 93 0.33 19.62 -16.78
N GLU A 94 0.55 19.79 -18.09
CA GLU A 94 0.32 18.75 -19.12
C GLU A 94 -1.09 18.10 -19.01
N GLY A 95 -2.10 18.93 -18.71
CA GLY A 95 -3.49 18.49 -18.60
C GLY A 95 -3.77 17.48 -17.49
N GLY A 96 -2.93 17.40 -16.44
CA GLY A 96 -3.13 16.44 -15.36
C GLY A 96 -2.52 15.06 -15.61
N HIS A 97 -1.68 14.90 -16.64
CA HIS A 97 -1.06 13.61 -16.99
C HIS A 97 -0.19 13.05 -15.85
N PHE A 98 0.45 13.92 -15.07
CA PHE A 98 1.33 13.52 -13.98
C PHE A 98 0.63 13.56 -12.63
N SER A 99 0.81 12.51 -11.83
CA SER A 99 0.34 12.54 -10.43
C SER A 99 1.11 13.58 -9.61
N ALA A 100 0.47 14.11 -8.56
CA ALA A 100 1.11 15.01 -7.59
C ALA A 100 2.42 14.46 -7.02
N LYS A 101 2.52 13.14 -6.84
CA LYS A 101 3.74 12.46 -6.37
C LYS A 101 4.85 12.46 -7.42
N SER A 102 4.50 12.27 -8.70
CA SER A 102 5.45 12.34 -9.81
C SER A 102 6.02 13.76 -9.94
N ILE A 103 5.13 14.77 -9.91
CA ILE A 103 5.51 16.19 -9.91
C ILE A 103 6.39 16.53 -8.71
N GLN A 104 6.02 16.10 -7.51
CA GLN A 104 6.82 16.30 -6.30
C GLN A 104 8.23 15.72 -6.44
N GLY A 105 8.34 14.47 -6.90
CA GLY A 105 9.64 13.83 -7.12
C GLY A 105 10.48 14.58 -8.14
N LYS A 106 9.87 15.04 -9.24
CA LYS A 106 10.58 15.79 -10.28
C LYS A 106 11.04 17.16 -9.80
N ILE A 107 10.19 17.94 -9.13
CA ILE A 107 10.55 19.24 -8.54
C ILE A 107 11.68 19.10 -7.52
N LEU A 108 11.64 18.05 -6.68
CA LEU A 108 12.71 17.75 -5.74
C LEU A 108 14.04 17.46 -6.46
N SER A 109 14.00 16.66 -7.54
CA SER A 109 15.20 16.36 -8.34
C SER A 109 15.81 17.60 -9.01
N MET A 110 14.98 18.60 -9.33
CA MET A 110 15.42 19.90 -9.88
C MET A 110 15.78 20.92 -8.80
N GLN A 111 15.64 20.56 -7.52
CA GLN A 111 15.88 21.45 -6.37
C GLN A 111 14.97 22.70 -6.32
N LEU A 112 13.77 22.61 -6.90
CA LEU A 112 12.82 23.73 -7.00
C LEU A 112 11.73 23.72 -5.92
N THR A 113 11.95 23.02 -4.81
CA THR A 113 10.93 22.85 -3.76
C THR A 113 10.54 24.16 -3.07
N GLU A 114 11.41 25.17 -3.08
CA GLU A 114 11.13 26.48 -2.50
C GLU A 114 10.05 27.26 -3.24
N HIS A 115 9.82 26.93 -4.51
CA HIS A 115 8.77 27.55 -5.34
C HIS A 115 7.39 26.93 -5.14
N VAL A 116 7.27 25.87 -4.34
CA VAL A 116 6.00 25.17 -4.14
C VAL A 116 5.33 25.64 -2.85
N LYS A 117 4.04 25.99 -2.95
CA LYS A 117 3.23 26.31 -1.79
C LYS A 117 3.15 25.10 -0.86
N PRO A 118 3.45 25.23 0.44
CA PRO A 118 3.22 24.17 1.40
C PRO A 118 1.75 23.73 1.35
N ALA A 119 1.53 22.43 1.22
CA ALA A 119 0.17 21.91 1.31
C ALA A 119 -0.39 22.22 2.70
N PRO A 120 -1.66 22.66 2.80
CA PRO A 120 -2.31 22.79 4.09
C PRO A 120 -2.25 21.45 4.81
N LYS A 121 -2.01 21.49 6.12
CA LYS A 121 -2.07 20.28 6.94
C LYS A 121 -3.47 19.72 6.79
N VAL A 122 -3.57 18.51 6.24
CA VAL A 122 -4.83 17.78 6.21
C VAL A 122 -5.24 17.60 7.65
N GLU A 123 -6.34 18.25 8.04
CA GLU A 123 -6.94 18.03 9.34
C GLU A 123 -7.36 16.57 9.40
N THR A 124 -6.68 15.81 10.26
CA THR A 124 -7.05 14.42 10.49
C THR A 124 -8.43 14.45 11.12
N VAL A 125 -9.44 13.96 10.40
CA VAL A 125 -10.78 13.75 10.95
C VAL A 125 -10.62 12.94 12.23
N LYS A 126 -10.94 13.55 13.37
CA LYS A 126 -10.88 12.84 14.66
C LYS A 126 -11.85 11.66 14.56
N SER A 127 -11.33 10.45 14.74
CA SER A 127 -12.15 9.24 14.67
C SER A 127 -13.06 9.06 15.90
N TYR A 128 -12.80 9.82 16.97
CA TYR A 128 -13.57 9.88 18.21
C TYR A 128 -14.01 11.33 18.45
N ASN A 129 -15.28 11.52 18.79
CA ASN A 129 -15.78 12.82 19.25
C ASN A 129 -15.59 12.97 20.77
N GLU A 130 -15.80 14.18 21.31
CA GLU A 130 -15.57 14.47 22.73
C GLU A 130 -16.43 13.62 23.68
N GLU A 131 -17.65 13.25 23.27
CA GLU A 131 -18.54 12.39 24.05
C GLU A 131 -18.01 10.96 24.13
N GLU A 132 -17.60 10.38 22.99
CA GLU A 132 -16.97 9.06 22.92
C GLU A 132 -15.67 9.00 23.72
N GLU A 133 -14.87 10.08 23.70
CA GLU A 133 -13.65 10.16 24.51
C GLU A 133 -13.96 10.22 26.01
N SER A 134 -14.96 10.99 26.41
CA SER A 134 -15.41 11.08 27.81
C SER A 134 -15.95 9.74 28.30
N GLN A 135 -16.77 9.07 27.50
CA GLN A 135 -17.28 7.74 27.80
C GLN A 135 -16.13 6.71 27.89
N PHE A 136 -15.17 6.76 26.95
CA PHE A 136 -13.98 5.91 26.99
C PHE A 136 -13.24 6.07 28.32
N VAL A 137 -12.90 7.30 28.71
CA VAL A 137 -12.15 7.59 29.95
C VAL A 137 -12.92 7.12 31.18
N SER A 138 -14.24 7.35 31.24
CA SER A 138 -15.09 6.82 32.31
C SER A 138 -14.97 5.31 32.43
N MET A 139 -15.15 4.59 31.31
CA MET A 139 -15.07 3.13 31.31
C MET A 139 -13.68 2.61 31.73
N VAL A 140 -12.60 3.31 31.35
CA VAL A 140 -11.24 2.97 31.82
C VAL A 140 -11.12 3.13 33.33
N ASN A 141 -11.62 4.23 33.88
CA ASN A 141 -11.57 4.52 35.31
C ASN A 141 -12.43 3.54 36.13
N ASP A 142 -13.54 3.08 35.55
CA ASP A 142 -14.41 2.04 36.12
C ASP A 142 -13.78 0.63 36.02
N GLY A 143 -12.60 0.50 35.42
CA GLY A 143 -11.87 -0.76 35.31
C GLY A 143 -12.39 -1.69 34.21
N ALA A 144 -13.14 -1.16 33.25
CA ALA A 144 -13.66 -1.93 32.11
C ALA A 144 -12.50 -2.53 31.29
N PHE A 145 -12.75 -3.70 30.70
CA PHE A 145 -11.79 -4.31 29.80
C PHE A 145 -11.89 -3.70 28.40
N ILE A 146 -10.84 -3.86 27.58
CA ILE A 146 -10.82 -3.38 26.19
C ILE A 146 -12.03 -3.88 25.40
N GLU A 147 -12.45 -5.13 25.60
CA GLU A 147 -13.65 -5.70 24.95
C GLU A 147 -14.94 -5.00 25.37
N ASP A 148 -15.08 -4.65 26.66
CA ASP A 148 -16.27 -3.96 27.16
C ASP A 148 -16.36 -2.53 26.60
N ILE A 149 -15.21 -1.85 26.50
CA ILE A 149 -15.12 -0.50 25.91
C ILE A 149 -15.42 -0.57 24.40
N ALA A 150 -14.96 -1.62 23.72
CA ALA A 150 -15.23 -1.83 22.30
C ALA A 150 -16.73 -2.01 22.05
N GLU A 151 -17.39 -2.86 22.83
CA GLU A 151 -18.85 -3.06 22.77
C GLU A 151 -19.61 -1.78 23.12
N GLY A 152 -19.24 -1.11 24.22
CA GLY A 152 -19.91 0.11 24.69
C GLY A 152 -19.83 1.31 23.75
N LEU A 153 -18.79 1.38 22.91
CA LEU A 153 -18.60 2.43 21.91
C LEU A 153 -18.94 1.97 20.49
N GLY A 154 -19.33 0.71 20.29
CA GLY A 154 -19.56 0.14 18.95
C GLY A 154 -18.32 0.22 18.04
N ARG A 155 -17.11 0.06 18.61
CA ARG A 155 -15.83 0.15 17.90
C ARG A 155 -15.10 -1.19 17.93
N SER A 156 -14.15 -1.40 17.01
CA SER A 156 -13.29 -2.59 17.07
C SER A 156 -12.31 -2.50 18.24
N VAL A 157 -11.95 -3.65 18.80
CA VAL A 157 -10.90 -3.79 19.84
C VAL A 157 -9.59 -3.11 19.43
N ASN A 158 -9.23 -3.16 18.14
CA ASN A 158 -8.04 -2.48 17.61
C ASN A 158 -8.15 -0.96 17.67
N SER A 159 -9.33 -0.41 17.36
CA SER A 159 -9.59 1.02 17.51
C SER A 159 -9.46 1.47 18.96
N ILE A 160 -10.01 0.69 19.91
CA ILE A 160 -9.90 0.96 21.35
C ILE A 160 -8.44 0.95 21.82
N ARG A 161 -7.63 -0.03 21.40
CA ARG A 161 -6.20 -0.09 21.72
C ARG A 161 -5.45 1.15 21.23
N GLY A 162 -5.72 1.57 19.99
CA GLY A 162 -5.14 2.78 19.41
C GLY A 162 -5.51 4.01 20.21
N LYS A 163 -6.78 4.13 20.59
CA LYS A 163 -7.28 5.26 21.37
C LYS A 163 -6.73 5.27 22.80
N ALA A 164 -6.66 4.13 23.48
CA ALA A 164 -6.03 4.00 24.80
C ALA A 164 -4.56 4.48 24.78
N LEU A 165 -3.79 4.11 23.77
CA LEU A 165 -2.42 4.58 23.60
C LEU A 165 -2.34 6.10 23.40
N SER A 166 -3.27 6.66 22.62
CA SER A 166 -3.35 8.12 22.41
C SER A 166 -3.65 8.85 23.72
N LEU A 167 -4.66 8.39 24.47
CA LEU A 167 -5.07 8.99 25.74
C LEU A 167 -4.00 8.86 26.82
N LEU A 168 -3.31 7.71 26.88
CA LEU A 168 -2.20 7.50 27.82
C LEU A 168 -1.05 8.49 27.56
N ARG A 169 -0.71 8.73 26.29
CA ARG A 169 0.34 9.70 25.93
C ARG A 169 -0.06 11.14 26.20
N ALA A 170 -1.35 11.43 26.11
CA ALA A 170 -1.91 12.73 26.47
C ALA A 170 -2.03 12.91 28.01
N GLY A 171 -1.88 11.85 28.80
CA GLY A 171 -2.06 11.89 30.25
C GLY A 171 -3.52 11.82 30.72
N GLU A 172 -4.46 11.54 29.80
CA GLU A 172 -5.91 11.50 30.06
C GLU A 172 -6.35 10.19 30.77
N ILE A 173 -5.52 9.15 30.70
CA ILE A 173 -5.69 7.90 31.45
C ILE A 173 -4.36 7.48 32.07
N ASN A 174 -4.43 6.81 33.22
CA ASN A 174 -3.24 6.39 33.98
C ASN A 174 -2.61 5.09 33.47
N ALA A 175 -3.38 4.23 32.80
CA ALA A 175 -2.93 2.95 32.27
C ALA A 175 -3.80 2.48 31.10
N ILE A 176 -3.25 1.60 30.26
CA ILE A 176 -4.02 0.93 29.20
C ILE A 176 -4.99 -0.07 29.86
N PRO A 177 -6.29 -0.09 29.48
CA PRO A 177 -7.26 -1.06 29.99
C PRO A 177 -6.80 -2.50 29.77
N LYS A 178 -7.17 -3.39 30.70
CA LYS A 178 -6.84 -4.82 30.58
C LYS A 178 -7.65 -5.45 29.46
N GLN A 179 -7.11 -6.52 28.90
CA GLN A 179 -7.82 -7.32 27.91
C GLN A 179 -8.33 -8.62 28.56
N LYS A 180 -9.61 -8.98 28.36
CA LYS A 180 -10.18 -10.25 28.86
C LYS A 180 -9.52 -11.43 28.18
N GLU A 181 -9.50 -11.38 26.84
CA GLU A 181 -9.00 -12.45 26.01
C GLU A 181 -7.59 -12.13 25.51
N THR A 182 -6.58 -12.64 26.22
CA THR A 182 -5.19 -12.51 25.76
C THR A 182 -4.89 -13.58 24.71
N LYS A 183 -5.06 -13.26 23.41
CA LYS A 183 -4.72 -14.15 22.27
C LYS A 183 -3.20 -14.40 22.08
N GLY A 184 -2.43 -14.43 23.18
CA GLY A 184 -0.96 -14.50 23.18
C GLY A 184 -0.35 -15.66 23.98
N SER A 185 -1.16 -16.48 24.66
CA SER A 185 -0.63 -17.63 25.41
C SER A 185 -0.45 -18.89 24.55
N SER A 186 -1.13 -19.00 23.40
CA SER A 186 -0.93 -20.13 22.50
C SER A 186 0.28 -19.88 21.58
N LYS A 187 1.20 -20.84 21.55
CA LYS A 187 2.31 -20.88 20.56
C LYS A 187 1.82 -21.18 19.13
N ALA A 188 0.50 -21.37 18.94
CA ALA A 188 -0.10 -21.72 17.67
C ALA A 188 -0.06 -20.53 16.71
N ASP A 189 0.12 -20.81 15.43
CA ASP A 189 0.17 -19.78 14.40
C ASP A 189 -1.22 -19.21 14.14
N PRO A 190 -1.47 -17.92 14.42
CA PRO A 190 -2.80 -17.31 14.25
C PRO A 190 -3.29 -17.25 12.80
N LEU A 191 -2.41 -17.51 11.81
CA LEU A 191 -2.75 -17.51 10.39
C LEU A 191 -2.87 -18.93 9.79
N ALA A 192 -2.53 -19.98 10.52
CA ALA A 192 -2.45 -21.33 9.94
C ALA A 192 -3.81 -21.87 9.48
N ASP A 193 -4.86 -21.59 10.23
CA ASP A 193 -6.21 -22.11 9.98
C ASP A 193 -7.18 -21.04 9.44
N LEU A 194 -6.67 -19.85 9.10
CA LEU A 194 -7.47 -18.74 8.60
C LEU A 194 -7.38 -18.65 7.08
N ASP A 195 -8.52 -18.74 6.40
CA ASP A 195 -8.61 -18.37 4.99
C ASP A 195 -8.51 -16.85 4.85
N ILE A 196 -7.34 -16.39 4.44
CA ILE A 196 -6.99 -14.98 4.29
C ILE A 196 -7.19 -14.48 2.85
N ASP A 197 -7.51 -15.38 1.92
CA ASP A 197 -7.71 -15.02 0.52
C ASP A 197 -9.01 -14.20 0.40
N GLY A 198 -8.87 -12.93 -0.01
CA GLY A 198 -9.99 -11.99 -0.11
C GLY A 198 -10.22 -11.12 1.13
N MET A 199 -9.62 -11.43 2.28
CA MET A 199 -9.66 -10.53 3.44
C MET A 199 -8.67 -9.38 3.31
N THR A 200 -9.04 -8.20 3.82
CA THR A 200 -8.10 -7.09 3.98
C THR A 200 -7.21 -7.32 5.20
N VAL A 201 -6.04 -6.68 5.24
CA VAL A 201 -5.16 -6.71 6.42
C VAL A 201 -5.91 -6.27 7.68
N ASP A 202 -6.79 -5.28 7.58
CA ASP A 202 -7.58 -4.78 8.71
C ASP A 202 -8.56 -5.84 9.20
N ALA A 203 -9.27 -6.54 8.30
CA ALA A 203 -10.16 -7.63 8.67
C ALA A 203 -9.41 -8.80 9.32
N ILE A 204 -8.22 -9.14 8.81
CA ILE A 204 -7.35 -10.17 9.41
C ILE A 204 -6.90 -9.72 10.80
N ALA A 205 -6.51 -8.45 10.95
CA ALA A 205 -6.05 -7.86 12.21
C ALA A 205 -7.13 -7.94 13.29
N ASP A 206 -8.37 -7.64 12.92
CA ASP A 206 -9.53 -7.77 13.81
C ASP A 206 -9.80 -9.25 14.15
N THR A 207 -9.79 -10.14 13.15
CA THR A 207 -10.03 -11.57 13.33
C THR A 207 -9.04 -12.21 14.30
N ILE A 208 -7.74 -12.00 14.09
CA ILE A 208 -6.68 -12.60 14.91
C ILE A 208 -6.32 -11.75 16.14
N GLY A 209 -6.97 -10.60 16.31
CA GLY A 209 -6.75 -9.69 17.43
C GLY A 209 -5.34 -9.10 17.49
N LYS A 210 -4.67 -8.91 16.35
CA LYS A 210 -3.35 -8.26 16.23
C LYS A 210 -3.48 -6.90 15.54
N THR A 211 -2.40 -6.12 15.54
CA THR A 211 -2.35 -4.85 14.80
C THR A 211 -2.14 -5.10 13.30
N VAL A 212 -2.59 -4.16 12.47
CA VAL A 212 -2.37 -4.13 11.02
C VAL A 212 -0.89 -4.34 10.67
N ARG A 213 0.01 -3.65 11.40
CA ARG A 213 1.47 -3.81 11.25
C ARG A 213 1.93 -5.22 11.61
N GLY A 214 1.39 -5.79 12.71
CA GLY A 214 1.66 -7.16 13.12
C GLY A 214 1.27 -8.17 12.04
N VAL A 215 0.07 -8.02 11.45
CA VAL A 215 -0.41 -8.84 10.35
C VAL A 215 0.49 -8.71 9.12
N LYS A 216 0.80 -7.49 8.66
CA LYS A 216 1.71 -7.27 7.51
C LYS A 216 3.07 -7.94 7.70
N THR A 217 3.62 -7.85 8.92
CA THR A 217 4.88 -8.53 9.28
C THR A 217 4.74 -10.05 9.21
N MET A 218 3.64 -10.58 9.74
CA MET A 218 3.34 -12.02 9.72
C MET A 218 3.14 -12.57 8.31
N LEU A 219 2.44 -11.84 7.45
CA LEU A 219 2.21 -12.17 6.04
C LEU A 219 3.53 -12.15 5.25
N THR A 220 4.36 -11.12 5.43
CA THR A 220 5.68 -11.02 4.79
C THR A 220 6.58 -12.17 5.19
N ARG A 221 6.70 -12.44 6.50
CA ARG A 221 7.54 -13.54 7.01
C ARG A 221 7.14 -14.89 6.43
N ARG A 222 5.83 -15.12 6.28
CA ARG A 222 5.26 -16.37 5.74
C ARG A 222 5.18 -16.42 4.21
N GLY A 223 5.44 -15.31 3.52
CA GLY A 223 5.24 -15.23 2.08
C GLY A 223 3.77 -15.42 1.68
N LEU A 224 2.84 -14.94 2.50
CA LEU A 224 1.40 -15.04 2.26
C LEU A 224 0.84 -13.74 1.68
N GLN A 225 -0.24 -13.85 0.92
CA GLN A 225 -0.95 -12.73 0.32
C GLN A 225 -2.39 -12.69 0.84
N CYS A 226 -2.93 -11.49 0.99
CA CYS A 226 -4.35 -11.22 1.21
C CYS A 226 -4.81 -10.15 0.20
N SER A 227 -6.06 -9.67 0.28
CA SER A 227 -6.68 -8.88 -0.79
C SER A 227 -5.96 -7.55 -1.08
N ASP A 228 -5.45 -6.89 -0.04
CA ASP A 228 -4.82 -5.56 -0.10
C ASP A 228 -3.33 -5.57 0.30
N TYR A 229 -2.74 -6.75 0.51
CA TYR A 229 -1.33 -6.88 0.85
C TYR A 229 -0.68 -8.18 0.36
N ASN A 230 0.41 -8.03 -0.39
CA ASN A 230 1.23 -9.14 -0.89
C ASN A 230 2.53 -9.27 -0.08
N GLY A 231 2.53 -10.16 0.90
CA GLY A 231 3.70 -10.46 1.73
C GLY A 231 4.78 -11.24 0.98
N ALA A 232 4.41 -12.12 0.03
CA ALA A 232 5.35 -12.87 -0.79
C ALA A 232 6.26 -11.94 -1.60
N ALA A 233 5.68 -10.94 -2.27
CA ALA A 233 6.43 -9.97 -3.07
C ALA A 233 7.37 -9.08 -2.24
N LYS A 234 7.06 -8.87 -0.95
CA LYS A 234 7.88 -8.05 -0.05
C LYS A 234 8.98 -8.82 0.66
N LYS A 235 8.84 -10.14 0.78
CA LYS A 235 9.85 -11.01 1.38
C LYS A 235 11.13 -11.07 0.53
N GLU A 236 10.98 -11.01 -0.79
CA GLU A 236 12.09 -11.05 -1.76
C GLU A 236 12.85 -9.71 -1.89
N ILE A 237 12.41 -8.65 -1.21
CA ILE A 237 13.01 -7.31 -1.30
C ILE A 237 13.89 -6.99 -0.08
N GLY A 238 13.85 -7.81 0.97
CA GLY A 238 14.64 -7.64 2.21
C GLY A 238 15.54 -8.82 2.48
#